data_AF-A2D5R1-F1
#
_entry.id   AF-A2D5R1-F1
#
_cell.length_a   1.000
_cell.length_b   1.000
_cell.length_c   1.000
_cell.angle_alpha   90.00
_cell.angle_beta   90.00
_cell.angle_gamma   90.00
#
_symmetry.space_group_name_H-M   'P 1'
#
loop_
_entity.id
_entity.type
_entity.pdbx_description
1 polymer ?
#
loop_
_entity_poly.entity_id
_entity_poly.type
_entity_poly.pdbx_seq_one_letter_code
_entity_poly.pdbx_strand_id
1 'polypeptide(L)' 'QFGKILDVEIIFNERGSKGFGFVTFENSADADRAREKLHGTVVEGRKIE' A
#
# COMPACT_ATOMS: atom_id res chain seq x y z
N GLN A 1 5.64 -10.04 -5.19
CA GLN A 1 6.78 -9.14 -4.95
C GLN A 1 6.91 -8.22 -6.16
N PHE A 2 6.88 -6.90 -5.99
CA PHE A 2 6.62 -5.94 -7.08
C PHE A 2 7.82 -5.12 -7.54
N GLY A 3 8.69 -4.72 -6.61
CA GLY A 3 9.85 -3.88 -6.84
C GLY A 3 10.49 -3.45 -5.51
N LYS A 4 11.55 -2.65 -5.58
CA LYS A 4 12.21 -2.09 -4.39
C LYS A 4 11.34 -0.98 -3.79
N ILE A 5 11.10 -1.08 -2.50
CA ILE A 5 10.38 -0.07 -1.71
C ILE A 5 11.41 0.94 -1.20
N LEU A 6 11.10 2.22 -1.37
CA LEU A 6 11.85 3.31 -0.77
C LEU A 6 11.30 3.66 0.61
N ASP A 7 9.98 3.65 0.76
CA ASP A 7 9.33 4.05 2.00
C ASP A 7 7.96 3.42 2.18
N VAL A 8 7.53 3.28 3.44
CA VAL A 8 6.21 2.81 3.84
C VAL A 8 5.71 3.69 4.99
N GLU A 9 4.57 4.34 4.77
CA GLU A 9 3.97 5.22 5.76
C GLU A 9 2.54 4.78 6.08
N ILE A 10 2.23 4.54 7.35
CA ILE A 10 0.86 4.30 7.81
C ILE A 10 0.35 5.59 8.44
N ILE A 11 -0.84 6.04 8.03
CA ILE A 11 -1.37 7.29 8.56
C ILE A 11 -2.10 7.02 9.88
N PHE A 12 -1.70 7.75 10.93
CA PHE A 12 -2.31 7.70 12.25
C PHE A 12 -2.98 9.04 12.61
N ASN A 13 -3.93 8.98 13.54
CA ASN A 13 -4.48 10.12 14.27
C ASN A 13 -4.34 9.86 15.79
N GLU A 14 -4.83 10.78 16.62
CA GLU A 14 -4.79 10.67 18.08
C GLU A 14 -5.50 9.42 18.65
N ARG A 15 -6.36 8.77 17.86
CA ARG A 15 -7.12 7.57 18.24
C ARG A 15 -6.55 6.27 17.66
N GLY A 16 -5.51 6.34 16.83
CA GLY A 16 -4.87 5.17 16.19
C GLY A 16 -4.76 5.27 14.67
N SER A 17 -4.62 4.14 13.99
CA SER A 17 -4.48 4.11 12.52
C SER A 17 -5.76 4.61 11.84
N LYS A 18 -5.60 5.42 10.79
CA LYS A 18 -6.71 5.86 9.95
C LYS A 18 -7.18 4.78 8.96
N GLY A 19 -6.57 3.59 8.97
CA GLY A 19 -6.97 2.46 8.13
C GLY A 19 -6.40 2.48 6.71
N PHE A 20 -5.46 3.37 6.42
CA PHE A 20 -4.74 3.43 5.14
C PHE A 20 -3.28 3.84 5.34
N GLY A 21 -2.49 3.61 4.31
CA GLY A 21 -1.08 3.99 4.24
C GLY A 21 -0.63 4.10 2.80
N PHE A 22 0.61 4.54 2.63
CA PHE A 22 1.25 4.73 1.35
C PHE A 22 2.51 3.87 1.27
N VAL A 23 2.78 3.36 0.08
CA VAL A 23 4.01 2.63 -0.24
C VAL A 23 4.67 3.34 -1.41
N THR A 24 5.89 3.81 -1.20
CA THR A 24 6.67 4.49 -2.23
C THR A 24 7.65 3.49 -2.83
N PHE A 25 7.52 3.24 -4.12
CA PHE A 25 8.44 2.39 -4.88
C PHE A 25 9.56 3.22 -5.51
N GLU A 26 10.71 2.57 -5.75
CA GLU A 26 11.82 3.19 -6.48
C GLU A 26 11.45 3.48 -7.94
N ASN A 27 10.61 2.63 -8.55
CA ASN A 27 10.15 2.79 -9.93
C ASN A 27 8.62 2.91 -10.00
N SER A 28 8.13 3.83 -10.83
CA SER A 28 6.69 4.00 -11.08
C SER A 28 6.04 2.75 -11.66
N ALA A 29 6.70 2.08 -12.60
CA ALA A 29 6.19 0.84 -13.19
C ALA A 29 6.00 -0.29 -12.15
N ASP A 30 6.79 -0.30 -11.07
CA ASP A 30 6.64 -1.27 -9.99
C ASP A 30 5.41 -0.95 -9.13
N ALA A 31 5.16 0.35 -8.89
CA ALA A 31 3.97 0.85 -8.20
C ALA A 31 2.69 0.54 -8.99
N ASP A 32 2.69 0.75 -10.31
CA ASP A 32 1.54 0.46 -11.17
C ASP A 32 1.20 -1.03 -11.16
N ARG A 33 2.22 -1.90 -11.30
CA ARG A 33 2.03 -3.37 -11.20
C ARG A 33 1.55 -3.79 -9.81
N ALA A 34 2.03 -3.14 -8.74
CA ALA A 34 1.56 -3.39 -7.38
C ALA A 34 0.08 -3.04 -7.24
N ARG A 35 -0.32 -1.85 -7.71
CA ARG A 35 -1.71 -1.41 -7.70
C ARG A 35 -2.59 -2.39 -8.47
N GLU A 36 -2.25 -2.72 -9.71
CA GLU A 36 -3.08 -3.61 -10.55
C GLU A 36 -3.30 -4.99 -9.93
N LYS A 37 -2.28 -5.57 -9.29
CA LYS A 37 -2.40 -6.92 -8.70
C LYS A 37 -2.98 -6.92 -7.29
N LEU A 38 -2.82 -5.85 -6.53
CA LEU A 38 -3.29 -5.77 -5.13
C LEU A 38 -4.64 -5.09 -5.01
N HIS A 39 -5.02 -4.21 -5.94
CA HIS A 39 -6.31 -3.55 -5.91
C HIS A 39 -7.43 -4.60 -5.95
N GLY A 40 -8.31 -4.51 -4.96
CA GLY A 40 -9.42 -5.43 -4.77
C GLY A 40 -9.07 -6.76 -4.11
N THR A 41 -7.81 -7.01 -3.78
CA THR A 41 -7.41 -8.17 -2.96
C THR A 41 -7.76 -7.95 -1.49
N VAL A 42 -7.90 -9.04 -0.74
CA VAL A 42 -8.20 -9.01 0.69
C VAL A 42 -6.93 -9.30 1.49
N VAL A 43 -6.59 -8.39 2.39
CA VAL A 43 -5.49 -8.52 3.35
C VAL A 43 -6.08 -8.41 4.75
N GLU A 44 -5.87 -9.43 5.58
CA GLU A 44 -6.39 -9.49 6.96
C GLU A 44 -7.89 -9.18 7.07
N GLY A 45 -8.67 -9.66 6.10
CA GLY A 45 -10.12 -9.45 6.05
C GLY A 45 -10.57 -8.07 5.55
N ARG A 46 -9.64 -7.20 5.13
CA ARG A 46 -9.95 -5.89 4.52
C ARG A 46 -9.57 -5.87 3.05
N LYS A 47 -10.44 -5.32 2.21
CA LYS A 47 -10.18 -5.13 0.79
C LYS A 47 -9.26 -3.92 0.59
N ILE A 48 -8.22 -4.07 -0.23
CA ILE A 48 -7.38 -2.96 -0.66
C ILE A 48 -8.11 -2.19 -1.77
N GLU A 49 -8.20 -0.88 -1.62
CA GLU A 49 -8.79 0.06 -2.59
C GLU A 49 -7.71 0.92 -3.25
#